data_AF-A0A3D8TS11-F1
#
_entry.id   AF-A0A3D8TS11-F1
#
_cell.length_a   1.000
_cell.length_b   1.000
_cell.length_c   1.000
_cell.angle_alpha   90.00
_cell.angle_beta   90.00
_cell.angle_gamma   90.00
#
_symmetry.space_group_name_H-M   'P 1'
#
loop_
_entity.id
_entity.type
_entity.pdbx_description
1 polymer ?
#
loop_
_entity_poly.entity_id
_entity_poly.type
_entity_poly.pdbx_seq_one_letter_code
_entity_poly.pdbx_strand_id
1 'polypeptide(L)'
;MESKEIVHELYNDISKNSETDMEEVKEVLLKVYNKLDRVKDDAPLINRLANFLYFKAFTEKLKFTRNQEELINKLAQIGGRAGLNGAYRSDYSSKGQFD
;
A
#
# COMPACT_ATOMS: atom_id res chain seq x y z
N MET A 1 -4.86 -1.58 -15.17
CA MET A 1 -5.63 -1.19 -13.97
C MET A 1 -4.69 -0.34 -13.13
N GLU A 2 -5.14 0.83 -12.69
CA GLU A 2 -4.32 1.80 -11.95
C GLU A 2 -3.59 1.17 -10.75
N SER A 3 -4.30 0.33 -9.98
CA SER A 3 -3.72 -0.39 -8.83
C SER A 3 -2.54 -1.31 -9.19
N LYS A 4 -2.62 -2.00 -10.33
CA LYS A 4 -1.57 -2.93 -10.78
C LYS A 4 -0.29 -2.19 -11.17
N GLU A 5 -0.43 -1.01 -11.78
CA GLU A 5 0.70 -0.15 -12.12
C GLU A 5 1.38 0.39 -10.85
N ILE A 6 0.60 0.86 -9.88
CA ILE A 6 1.16 1.35 -8.60
C ILE A 6 1.88 0.23 -7.82
N VAL A 7 1.29 -0.98 -7.76
CA VAL A 7 1.94 -2.13 -7.12
C VAL A 7 3.26 -2.49 -7.80
N HIS A 8 3.29 -2.46 -9.14
CA HIS A 8 4.50 -2.73 -9.91
C HIS A 8 5.57 -1.67 -9.68
N GLU A 9 5.19 -0.39 -9.68
CA GLU A 9 6.10 0.73 -9.42
C GLU A 9 6.70 0.63 -8.01
N LEU A 10 5.87 0.37 -7.00
CA LEU A 10 6.31 0.21 -5.61
C LEU A 10 7.27 -0.98 -5.46
N TYR A 11 6.95 -2.12 -6.08
CA TYR A 11 7.83 -3.30 -6.09
C TYR A 11 9.19 -2.98 -6.69
N ASN A 12 9.22 -2.33 -7.84
CA ASN A 12 10.45 -1.97 -8.53
C ASN A 12 11.26 -0.96 -7.73
N ASP A 13 10.61 0.05 -7.13
CA ASP A 13 11.29 1.07 -6.34
C ASP A 13 11.91 0.49 -5.07
N ILE A 14 11.22 -0.42 -4.38
CA ILE A 14 11.79 -1.16 -3.24
C ILE A 14 12.94 -2.05 -3.71
N SER A 15 12.81 -2.71 -4.87
CA SER A 15 13.82 -3.64 -5.38
C SER A 15 15.11 -2.95 -5.85
N LYS A 16 15.12 -1.64 -6.08
CA LYS A 16 16.34 -0.87 -6.40
C LYS A 16 17.32 -0.84 -5.23
N ASN A 17 16.81 -0.93 -4.00
CA ASN A 17 17.63 -0.96 -2.79
C ASN A 17 17.72 -2.40 -2.30
N SER A 18 18.94 -2.91 -2.14
CA SER A 18 19.21 -4.30 -1.71
C SER A 18 19.08 -4.50 -0.20
N GLU A 19 18.17 -3.79 0.46
CA GLU A 19 17.96 -3.94 1.90
C GLU A 19 17.22 -5.25 2.19
N THR A 20 17.80 -6.07 3.06
CA THR A 20 17.32 -7.42 3.39
C THR A 20 15.99 -7.42 4.15
N ASP A 21 15.62 -6.29 4.78
CA ASP A 21 14.41 -6.16 5.60
C ASP A 21 13.11 -5.98 4.78
N MET A 22 13.22 -5.84 3.46
CA MET A 22 12.08 -5.64 2.56
C MET A 22 11.66 -6.90 1.77
N GLU A 23 12.27 -8.06 2.02
CA GLU A 23 11.99 -9.29 1.23
C GLU A 23 10.52 -9.73 1.32
N GLU A 24 9.95 -9.76 2.52
CA GLU A 24 8.54 -10.14 2.70
C GLU A 24 7.59 -9.14 2.04
N VAL A 25 7.93 -7.84 2.11
CA VAL A 25 7.18 -6.77 1.43
C VAL A 25 7.19 -7.00 -0.09
N LYS A 26 8.36 -7.28 -0.67
CA LYS A 26 8.50 -7.60 -2.10
C LYS A 26 7.70 -8.85 -2.48
N GLU A 27 7.76 -9.91 -1.66
CA GLU A 27 7.01 -11.14 -1.91
C GLU A 27 5.49 -10.89 -1.92
N VAL A 28 4.97 -10.11 -0.97
CA VAL A 28 3.55 -9.77 -0.91
C VAL A 28 3.14 -8.89 -2.08
N LEU A 29 3.94 -7.90 -2.46
CA LEU A 29 3.68 -7.06 -3.63
C LEU A 29 3.61 -7.88 -4.91
N LEU A 30 4.53 -8.83 -5.12
CA LEU A 30 4.51 -9.73 -6.27
C LEU A 30 3.28 -10.65 -6.27
N LYS A 31 2.89 -11.19 -5.10
CA LYS A 31 1.66 -11.98 -4.96
C LYS A 31 0.41 -11.17 -5.30
N VAL A 32 0.34 -9.90 -4.87
CA VAL A 32 -0.80 -9.01 -5.19
C VAL A 32 -0.81 -8.67 -6.67
N TYR A 33 0.33 -8.30 -7.26
CA TYR A 33 0.46 -8.01 -8.68
C TYR A 33 -0.11 -9.14 -9.56
N ASN A 34 0.26 -10.38 -9.27
CA ASN A 34 -0.22 -11.56 -10.00
C ASN A 34 -1.71 -11.85 -9.79
N LYS A 35 -2.27 -11.48 -8.63
CA LYS A 35 -3.70 -11.65 -8.35
C LYS A 35 -4.57 -10.59 -9.03
N LEU A 36 -4.03 -9.39 -9.26
CA LEU A 36 -4.77 -8.29 -9.87
C LEU A 36 -5.26 -8.60 -11.29
N ASP A 37 -4.60 -9.50 -12.02
CA ASP A 37 -5.06 -9.96 -13.34
C ASP A 37 -6.33 -10.82 -13.31
N ARG A 38 -6.73 -11.31 -12.13
CA ARG A 38 -7.78 -12.31 -11.98
C ARG A 38 -9.00 -11.80 -11.21
N VAL A 39 -8.93 -10.59 -10.68
CA VAL A 39 -10.00 -9.99 -9.87
C VAL A 39 -10.78 -8.98 -10.70
N LYS A 40 -12.11 -8.98 -10.55
CA LYS A 40 -12.99 -7.98 -11.18
C LYS A 40 -13.05 -6.67 -10.38
N ASP A 41 -12.95 -6.77 -9.06
CA ASP A 41 -12.89 -5.66 -8.11
C ASP A 41 -11.60 -5.81 -7.30
N ASP A 42 -10.71 -4.83 -7.43
CA ASP A 42 -9.39 -4.81 -6.81
C ASP A 42 -9.39 -4.13 -5.43
N ALA A 43 -10.40 -3.33 -5.10
CA ALA A 43 -10.40 -2.53 -3.88
C ALA A 43 -10.24 -3.38 -2.59
N PRO A 44 -10.90 -4.54 -2.41
CA PRO A 44 -10.70 -5.36 -1.22
C PRO A 44 -9.27 -5.92 -1.10
N LEU A 45 -8.66 -6.30 -2.23
CA LEU A 45 -7.30 -6.83 -2.25
C LEU A 45 -6.28 -5.72 -1.94
N ILE A 46 -6.49 -4.54 -2.53
CA ILE A 46 -5.63 -3.37 -2.33
C ILE A 46 -5.75 -2.83 -0.90
N ASN A 47 -6.94 -2.84 -0.29
CA ASN A 47 -7.11 -2.45 1.11
C ASN A 47 -6.29 -3.34 2.06
N ARG A 48 -6.30 -4.66 1.81
CA ARG A 48 -5.49 -5.62 2.59
C ARG A 48 -4.00 -5.36 2.40
N LEU A 49 -3.56 -5.04 1.18
CA LEU A 49 -2.17 -4.70 0.89
C LEU A 49 -1.74 -3.43 1.65
N ALA A 50 -2.50 -2.34 1.55
CA ALA A 50 -2.16 -1.10 2.25
C ALA A 50 -2.05 -1.30 3.77
N ASN A 51 -3.01 -2.02 4.37
CA ASN A 51 -2.98 -2.34 5.80
C ASN A 51 -1.77 -3.19 6.19
N PHE A 52 -1.42 -4.18 5.37
CA PHE A 52 -0.23 -5.00 5.58
C PHE A 52 1.04 -4.13 5.58
N LEU A 53 1.19 -3.21 4.62
CA LEU A 53 2.37 -2.35 4.51
C LEU A 53 2.51 -1.40 5.70
N TYR A 54 1.43 -0.75 6.14
CA TYR A 54 1.47 0.11 7.33
C TYR A 54 1.79 -0.67 8.60
N PHE A 55 1.15 -1.83 8.79
CA PHE A 55 1.38 -2.68 9.97
C PHE A 55 2.83 -3.17 10.02
N LYS A 56 3.35 -3.67 8.89
CA LYS A 56 4.72 -4.16 8.77
C LYS A 56 5.73 -3.05 9.04
N ALA A 57 5.55 -1.87 8.43
CA ALA A 57 6.43 -0.73 8.67
C ALA A 57 6.43 -0.27 10.13
N PHE A 58 5.28 -0.28 10.80
CA PHE A 58 5.19 0.05 12.22
C PHE A 58 5.87 -1.00 13.10
N THR A 59 5.57 -2.28 12.91
CA THR A 59 6.06 -3.38 13.76
C THR A 59 7.56 -3.62 13.59
N GLU A 60 8.07 -3.53 12.36
CA GLU A 60 9.48 -3.83 12.05
C GLU A 60 10.33 -2.57 11.86
N LYS A 61 9.74 -1.39 12.04
CA LYS A 61 10.39 -0.09 11.88
C LYS A 61 11.01 0.09 10.48
N LEU A 62 10.39 -0.50 9.47
CA LEU A 62 10.80 -0.34 8.08
C LEU A 62 10.65 1.13 7.67
N LYS A 63 11.61 1.62 6.90
CA LYS A 63 11.60 2.99 6.40
C LYS A 63 11.32 2.99 4.91
N PHE A 64 10.15 3.49 4.55
CA PHE A 64 9.84 3.78 3.16
C PHE A 64 10.44 5.13 2.77
N THR A 65 10.86 5.26 1.52
CA THR A 65 11.20 6.57 0.95
C THR A 65 9.92 7.38 0.76
N ARG A 66 10.04 8.69 0.62
CA ARG A 66 8.89 9.57 0.33
C ARG A 66 8.10 9.09 -0.90
N ASN A 67 8.77 8.64 -1.95
CA ASN A 67 8.13 8.12 -3.15
C ASN A 67 7.32 6.84 -2.85
N GLN A 68 7.89 5.92 -2.08
CA GLN A 68 7.22 4.69 -1.67
C GLN A 68 5.99 4.99 -0.79
N GLU A 69 6.09 5.94 0.14
CA GLU A 69 4.95 6.39 0.95
C GLU A 69 3.83 6.99 0.08
N GLU A 70 4.17 7.80 -0.93
CA GLU A 70 3.19 8.35 -1.87
C GLU A 70 2.46 7.25 -2.65
N LEU A 71 3.18 6.20 -3.10
CA LEU A 71 2.57 5.04 -3.76
C LEU A 71 1.67 4.24 -2.81
N ILE A 72 2.11 4.01 -1.56
CA ILE A 72 1.31 3.34 -0.53
C ILE A 72 0.03 4.12 -0.23
N ASN A 73 0.10 5.45 -0.16
CA ASN A 73 -1.06 6.32 0.04
C ASN A 73 -2.05 6.23 -1.12
N LYS A 74 -1.59 6.13 -2.37
CA LYS A 74 -2.48 5.89 -3.52
C LYS A 74 -3.16 4.52 -3.45
N LEU A 75 -2.42 3.47 -3.07
CA LEU A 75 -3.00 2.15 -2.84
C LEU A 75 -4.05 2.21 -1.75
N ALA A 76 -3.77 2.89 -0.63
CA ALA A 76 -4.78 3.14 0.38
C ALA A 76 -5.99 3.81 -0.30
N GLN A 77 -5.86 4.98 -0.92
CA GLN A 77 -6.97 5.68 -1.60
C GLN A 77 -7.87 4.77 -2.44
N ILE A 78 -7.29 3.90 -3.28
CA ILE A 78 -8.01 2.88 -4.05
C ILE A 78 -8.76 1.89 -3.13
N GLY A 79 -8.07 1.29 -2.17
CA GLY A 79 -8.62 0.24 -1.29
C GLY A 79 -9.77 0.69 -0.38
N GLY A 80 -9.81 1.96 0.04
CA GLY A 80 -10.85 2.44 0.97
C GLY A 80 -12.00 3.16 0.29
N ARG A 81 -12.04 3.19 -1.05
CA ARG A 81 -13.34 3.28 -1.73
C ARG A 81 -14.24 2.10 -1.34
N ALA A 82 -13.67 0.95 -0.95
CA ALA A 82 -14.40 -0.17 -0.34
C ALA A 82 -14.62 -0.04 1.19
N GLY A 83 -14.09 1.03 1.82
CA GLY A 83 -14.04 1.23 3.28
C GLY A 83 -14.86 2.41 3.80
N LEU A 84 -15.77 2.99 3.00
CA LEU A 84 -16.65 4.10 3.40
C LEU A 84 -17.58 3.79 4.60
N ASN A 85 -17.53 2.58 5.18
CA ASN A 85 -18.20 2.22 6.43
C ASN A 85 -17.26 2.05 7.64
N GLY A 86 -16.02 2.53 7.60
CA GLY A 86 -15.10 2.34 8.74
C GLY A 86 -13.95 3.35 8.80
N ALA A 87 -14.24 4.59 9.18
CA ALA A 87 -13.40 5.44 10.04
C ALA A 87 -11.86 5.36 9.90
N TYR A 88 -11.29 5.40 8.69
CA TYR A 88 -9.82 5.41 8.54
C TYR A 88 -9.27 6.47 7.58
N ARG A 89 -10.09 7.43 7.13
CA ARG A 89 -9.68 8.42 6.11
C ARG A 89 -10.30 9.79 6.28
N SER A 90 -9.99 10.40 7.39
CA SER A 90 -9.64 11.80 7.27
C SER A 90 -8.11 11.84 7.36
N ASP A 91 -7.48 12.60 6.47
CA ASP A 91 -6.16 13.21 6.58
C ASP A 91 -5.23 12.80 7.75
N TYR A 92 -4.49 11.69 7.66
CA TYR A 92 -3.52 11.30 8.72
C TYR A 92 -2.40 12.35 9.01
N SER A 93 -2.39 13.50 8.32
CA SER A 93 -1.54 14.66 8.62
C SER A 93 -2.24 16.03 8.63
N SER A 94 -3.56 16.15 8.41
CA SER A 94 -4.22 17.47 8.50
C SER A 94 -4.74 17.69 9.92
N LYS A 95 -4.30 18.79 10.53
CA LYS A 95 -4.81 19.28 11.81
C LYS A 95 -6.34 19.47 11.80
N GLY A 96 -6.95 19.64 10.63
CA GLY A 96 -8.38 19.85 10.45
C GLY A 96 -9.27 18.65 10.80
N GLN A 97 -8.71 17.52 11.26
CA GLN A 97 -9.47 16.47 11.92
C GLN A 97 -9.76 16.71 13.39
N PHE A 98 -9.00 17.61 14.01
CA PHE A 98 -9.08 17.93 15.43
C PHE A 98 -9.68 19.31 15.68
N ASP A 99 -10.12 20.00 14.63
CA ASP A 99 -10.84 21.27 14.67
C ASP A 99 -12.34 21.06 14.33
#